data_AF-A0A7J3F2N9-F1
#
_entry.id   AF-A0A7J3F2N9-F1
#
_cell.length_a   1.000
_cell.length_b   1.000
_cell.length_c   1.000
_cell.angle_alpha   90.00
_cell.angle_beta   90.00
_cell.angle_gamma   90.00
#
_symmetry.space_group_name_H-M   'P 1'
#
loop_
_entity.id
_entity.type
_entity.pdbx_description
1 polymer ?
#
loop_
_entity_poly.entity_id
_entity_poly.type
_entity_poly.pdbx_seq_one_letter_code
_entity_poly.pdbx_strand_id
1 'polypeptide(L)'
;MLTSRERCIRSILFEDPDRIPLILSIRPEPYEKLRKTLGASSYIDICKRLGVDVVSVGIGIRGGYLPEGVEVKEGPYAPAYTVGEYKGFEVRRDVWGIESIWAPNSTYTYTYYRHPLQHIPLEKYRWPRVNVEAFDDVVKSRKNYEDYCLAGVVEHMWEIAWQLTGFNEIMRFNVY
;
A
#
# COMPACT_ATOMS: atom_id res chain seq x y z
N MET A 1 1.81 10.04 31.08
CA MET A 1 1.27 9.97 29.71
C MET A 1 1.83 8.70 29.10
N LEU A 2 1.00 7.88 28.46
CA LEU A 2 1.44 6.61 27.88
C LEU A 2 2.32 6.87 26.64
N THR A 3 3.24 5.96 26.34
CA THR A 3 3.89 5.92 25.02
C THR A 3 2.87 5.57 23.94
N SER A 4 3.19 5.87 22.67
CA SER A 4 2.35 5.48 21.53
C SER A 4 2.11 3.97 21.50
N ARG A 5 3.15 3.17 21.76
CA ARG A 5 3.08 1.71 21.87
C ARG A 5 2.12 1.25 22.97
N GLU A 6 2.29 1.74 24.20
CA GLU A 6 1.44 1.36 25.33
C GLU A 6 -0.02 1.73 25.08
N ARG A 7 -0.27 2.93 24.54
CA ARG A 7 -1.60 3.41 24.18
C ARG A 7 -2.30 2.47 23.20
N CYS A 8 -1.62 2.08 22.12
CA CYS A 8 -2.16 1.13 21.16
C CYS A 8 -2.39 -0.26 21.75
N ILE A 9 -1.45 -0.78 22.54
CA ILE A 9 -1.59 -2.11 23.18
C ILE A 9 -2.81 -2.14 24.09
N ARG A 10 -3.01 -1.11 24.93
CA ARG A 10 -4.21 -1.02 25.77
C ARG A 10 -5.49 -1.02 24.96
N SER A 11 -5.56 -0.21 23.89
CA SER A 11 -6.73 -0.20 23.01
C SER A 11 -6.99 -1.55 22.34
N ILE A 12 -5.96 -2.29 21.94
CA ILE A 12 -6.08 -3.64 21.36
C ILE A 12 -6.61 -4.64 22.40
N LEU A 13 -6.18 -4.51 23.65
CA LEU A 13 -6.58 -5.37 24.77
C LEU A 13 -7.89 -4.94 25.44
N PHE A 14 -8.59 -3.94 24.89
CA PHE A 14 -9.82 -3.36 25.46
C PHE A 14 -9.63 -2.77 26.88
N GLU A 15 -8.44 -2.26 27.17
CA GLU A 15 -8.13 -1.47 28.38
C GLU A 15 -8.21 0.03 28.09
N ASP A 16 -8.43 0.84 29.13
CA ASP A 16 -8.52 2.30 29.01
C ASP A 16 -7.14 2.94 28.70
N PRO A 17 -6.97 3.58 27.52
CA PRO A 17 -5.79 4.38 27.21
C PRO A 17 -5.95 5.82 27.74
N ASP A 18 -4.87 6.60 27.72
CA ASP A 18 -4.91 8.03 28.08
C ASP A 18 -5.56 8.92 27.01
N ARG A 19 -5.69 8.42 25.77
CA ARG A 19 -6.52 8.94 24.68
C ARG A 19 -6.69 7.88 23.59
N ILE A 20 -7.60 8.11 22.63
CA ILE A 20 -7.77 7.25 21.46
C ILE A 20 -6.48 7.26 20.60
N PRO A 21 -5.91 6.10 20.22
CA PRO A 21 -4.78 6.03 19.31
C PRO A 21 -5.10 6.59 17.93
N LEU A 22 -4.13 7.28 17.31
CA LEU A 22 -4.26 7.92 16.01
C LEU A 22 -3.40 7.20 14.96
N ILE A 23 -3.99 6.98 13.78
CA ILE A 23 -3.30 6.52 12.57
C ILE A 23 -3.41 7.63 11.52
N LEU A 24 -2.32 7.90 10.81
CA LEU A 24 -2.32 8.85 9.70
C LEU A 24 -2.44 8.11 8.36
N SER A 25 -3.61 8.22 7.71
CA SER A 25 -3.83 7.79 6.33
C SER A 25 -4.17 9.00 5.49
N ILE A 26 -3.28 9.36 4.57
CA ILE A 26 -3.33 10.61 3.82
C ILE A 26 -2.70 10.43 2.45
N ARG A 27 -3.31 11.04 1.43
CA ARG A 27 -2.78 11.02 0.05
C ARG A 27 -1.50 11.86 -0.08
N PRO A 28 -0.63 11.57 -1.06
CA PRO A 28 0.65 12.27 -1.23
C PRO A 28 0.53 13.79 -1.32
N GLU A 29 -0.48 14.32 -2.02
CA GLU A 29 -0.64 15.76 -2.26
C GLU A 29 -1.08 16.54 -1.00
N PRO A 30 -2.13 16.12 -0.26
CA PRO A 30 -2.43 16.73 1.03
C PRO A 30 -1.32 16.49 2.06
N TYR A 31 -0.60 15.36 1.99
CA TYR A 31 0.55 15.10 2.84
C TYR A 31 1.69 16.10 2.62
N GLU A 32 2.06 16.38 1.37
CA GLU A 32 3.11 17.35 1.06
C GLU A 32 2.74 18.77 1.49
N LYS A 33 1.47 19.15 1.36
CA LYS A 33 0.96 20.43 1.90
C LYS A 33 1.07 20.46 3.42
N LEU A 34 0.60 19.41 4.09
CA LEU A 34 0.67 19.25 5.55
C LEU A 34 2.12 19.33 6.05
N ARG A 35 3.04 18.61 5.42
CA ARG A 35 4.47 18.61 5.75
C ARG A 35 5.07 20.01 5.68
N LYS A 36 4.79 20.75 4.60
CA LYS A 36 5.24 22.14 4.41
C LYS A 36 4.66 23.07 5.47
N THR A 37 3.35 22.99 5.72
CA THR A 37 2.66 23.81 6.73
C THR A 37 3.20 23.57 8.14
N LEU A 38 3.51 22.31 8.48
CA LEU A 38 4.07 21.97 9.79
C LEU A 38 5.59 22.25 9.90
N GLY A 39 6.26 22.59 8.80
CA GLY A 39 7.72 22.72 8.77
C GLY A 39 8.43 21.42 9.15
N ALA A 40 7.82 20.28 8.85
CA ALA A 40 8.30 18.97 9.30
C ALA A 40 9.38 18.42 8.35
N SER A 41 10.45 17.89 8.93
CA SER A 41 11.62 17.39 8.19
C SER A 41 11.48 15.94 7.72
N SER A 42 10.58 15.17 8.33
CA SER A 42 10.38 13.74 8.04
C SER A 42 8.96 13.31 8.37
N TYR A 43 8.57 12.12 7.88
CA TYR A 43 7.29 11.49 8.25
C TYR A 43 7.14 11.33 9.77
N ILE A 44 8.22 10.93 10.45
CA ILE A 44 8.20 10.73 11.90
C ILE A 44 8.04 12.05 12.65
N ASP A 45 8.62 13.15 12.15
CA ASP A 45 8.41 14.49 12.71
C ASP A 45 6.93 14.92 12.59
N ILE A 46 6.27 14.62 11.45
CA ILE A 46 4.82 14.82 11.29
C ILE A 46 4.05 13.98 12.31
N CYS A 47 4.37 12.68 12.43
CA CYS A 47 3.72 11.79 13.38
C CYS A 47 3.82 12.32 14.82
N LYS A 48 5.01 12.78 15.22
CA LYS A 48 5.22 13.40 16.55
C LYS A 48 4.35 14.64 16.74
N ARG A 49 4.32 15.55 15.76
CA ARG A 49 3.55 16.81 15.85
C ARG A 49 2.05 16.59 15.90
N LEU A 50 1.55 15.58 15.20
CA LEU A 50 0.13 15.24 15.15
C LEU A 50 -0.31 14.27 16.25
N GLY A 51 0.63 13.72 17.04
CA GLY A 51 0.31 12.69 18.03
C GLY A 51 -0.13 11.36 17.39
N VAL A 52 0.40 11.03 16.22
CA VAL A 52 0.17 9.73 15.56
C VAL A 52 0.86 8.64 16.38
N ASP A 53 0.17 7.52 16.60
CA ASP A 53 0.65 6.45 17.46
C ASP A 53 1.19 5.25 16.69
N VAL A 54 0.76 5.11 15.44
CA VAL A 54 1.07 3.97 14.59
C VAL A 54 2.00 4.37 13.45
N VAL A 55 3.08 3.61 13.27
CA VAL A 55 4.01 3.73 12.15
C VAL A 55 3.91 2.45 11.32
N SER A 56 3.67 2.60 10.02
CA SER A 56 3.65 1.45 9.12
C SER A 56 5.07 0.96 8.85
N VAL A 57 5.25 -0.35 8.93
CA VAL A 57 6.48 -1.06 8.55
C VAL A 57 6.09 -2.28 7.74
N GLY A 58 6.86 -2.66 6.72
CA GLY A 58 6.46 -3.78 5.88
C GLY A 58 7.59 -4.30 5.03
N ILE A 59 7.45 -5.56 4.64
CA ILE A 59 8.31 -6.20 3.66
C ILE A 59 7.52 -6.19 2.36
N GLY A 60 7.98 -5.40 1.39
CA GLY A 60 7.31 -5.28 0.10
C GLY A 60 7.43 -6.56 -0.74
N ILE A 61 6.76 -6.55 -1.89
CA ILE A 61 6.93 -7.57 -2.94
C ILE A 61 7.69 -6.99 -4.12
N ARG A 62 8.39 -7.84 -4.88
CA ARG A 62 9.16 -7.49 -6.07
C ARG A 62 8.97 -8.48 -7.21
N GLY A 63 9.41 -8.08 -8.40
CA GLY A 63 9.36 -8.91 -9.60
C GLY A 63 7.95 -8.95 -10.20
N GLY A 64 7.46 -10.16 -10.52
CA GLY A 64 6.17 -10.33 -11.19
C GLY A 64 6.14 -9.59 -12.53
N TYR A 65 5.29 -8.57 -12.62
CA TYR A 65 5.13 -7.73 -13.81
C TYR A 65 5.70 -6.31 -13.66
N LEU A 66 6.33 -5.97 -12.53
CA LEU A 66 7.01 -4.69 -12.34
C LEU A 66 8.49 -4.83 -12.72
N PRO A 67 8.94 -4.25 -13.86
CA PRO A 67 10.32 -4.32 -14.29
C PRO A 67 11.24 -3.41 -13.46
N GLU A 68 12.55 -3.66 -13.52
CA GLU A 68 13.56 -2.77 -12.94
C GLU A 68 13.76 -1.53 -13.82
N GLY A 69 14.17 -0.41 -13.21
CA GLY A 69 14.53 0.82 -13.93
C GLY A 69 13.36 1.67 -14.44
N VAL A 70 12.12 1.32 -14.10
CA VAL A 70 10.94 2.15 -14.42
C VAL A 70 10.63 3.14 -13.31
N GLU A 71 9.94 4.23 -13.67
CA GLU A 71 9.34 5.13 -12.70
C GLU A 71 8.23 4.41 -11.94
N VAL A 72 8.48 4.15 -10.65
CA VAL A 72 7.49 3.52 -9.77
C VAL A 72 6.43 4.54 -9.37
N LYS A 73 5.17 4.18 -9.63
CA LYS A 73 3.97 4.96 -9.37
C LYS A 73 3.02 4.19 -8.46
N GLU A 74 2.03 4.90 -7.93
CA GLU A 74 0.93 4.29 -7.19
C GLU A 74 0.03 3.48 -8.16
N GLY A 75 -0.28 2.24 -7.77
CA GLY A 75 -1.35 1.43 -8.34
C GLY A 75 -2.49 1.23 -7.33
N PRO A 76 -3.56 0.53 -7.72
CA PRO A 76 -4.75 0.34 -6.87
C PRO A 76 -4.43 -0.21 -5.48
N TYR A 77 -3.60 -1.26 -5.44
CA TYR A 77 -3.18 -1.90 -4.21
C TYR A 77 -1.68 -2.23 -4.14
N ALA A 78 -0.94 -2.05 -5.23
CA ALA A 78 0.48 -2.35 -5.31
C ALA A 78 1.23 -1.33 -6.18
N PRO A 79 2.57 -1.24 -6.07
CA PRO A 79 3.37 -0.38 -6.94
C PRO A 79 3.15 -0.71 -8.42
N ALA A 80 3.08 0.32 -9.24
CA ALA A 80 2.77 0.24 -10.66
C ALA A 80 3.71 1.10 -11.50
N TYR A 81 3.61 0.96 -12.82
CA TYR A 81 4.36 1.77 -13.78
C TYR A 81 3.51 2.04 -15.01
N THR A 82 3.82 3.11 -15.73
CA THR A 82 3.10 3.48 -16.95
C THR A 82 3.40 2.47 -18.06
N VAL A 83 2.34 1.92 -18.66
CA VAL A 83 2.43 1.00 -19.82
C VAL A 83 1.83 1.59 -21.10
N GLY A 84 1.12 2.71 -21.00
CA GLY A 84 0.58 3.40 -22.16
C GLY A 84 -0.47 4.43 -21.80
N GLU A 85 -1.31 4.75 -22.77
CA GLU A 85 -2.38 5.72 -22.66
C GLU A 85 -3.67 5.16 -23.27
N TYR A 86 -4.82 5.48 -22.67
CA TYR A 86 -6.13 5.16 -23.20
C TYR A 86 -7.03 6.39 -23.12
N LYS A 87 -7.41 6.93 -24.28
CA LYS A 87 -8.28 8.11 -24.41
C LYS A 87 -7.82 9.33 -23.58
N GLY A 88 -6.52 9.65 -23.58
CA GLY A 88 -6.00 10.77 -22.79
C GLY A 88 -5.65 10.43 -21.34
N PHE A 89 -5.93 9.20 -20.89
CA PHE A 89 -5.68 8.75 -19.52
C PHE A 89 -4.50 7.78 -19.46
N GLU A 90 -3.75 7.86 -18.38
CA GLU A 90 -2.55 7.03 -18.17
C GLU A 90 -2.96 5.59 -17.85
N VAL A 91 -2.42 4.61 -18.58
CA VAL A 91 -2.58 3.19 -18.22
C VAL A 91 -1.38 2.77 -17.40
N ARG A 92 -1.62 2.27 -16.19
CA ARG A 92 -0.60 1.74 -15.29
C ARG A 92 -0.78 0.25 -15.12
N ARG A 93 0.33 -0.49 -15.06
CA ARG A 93 0.37 -1.91 -14.71
C ARG A 93 1.07 -2.09 -13.38
N ASP A 94 0.47 -2.84 -12.46
CA ASP A 94 1.07 -3.13 -11.16
C ASP A 94 1.98 -4.37 -11.18
N VAL A 95 2.60 -4.65 -10.03
CA VAL A 95 3.45 -5.83 -9.82
C VAL A 95 2.72 -7.17 -10.06
N TRP A 96 1.40 -7.18 -9.92
CA TRP A 96 0.49 -8.31 -10.18
C TRP A 96 0.03 -8.35 -11.65
N GLY A 97 0.48 -7.44 -12.51
CA GLY A 97 0.13 -7.42 -13.92
C GLY A 97 -1.28 -6.89 -14.21
N ILE A 98 -1.97 -6.33 -13.21
CA ILE A 98 -3.29 -5.72 -13.38
C ILE A 98 -3.11 -4.35 -14.02
N GLU A 99 -3.89 -4.07 -15.06
CA GLU A 99 -3.88 -2.76 -15.72
C GLU A 99 -5.06 -1.92 -15.23
N SER A 100 -4.75 -0.66 -14.90
CA SER A 100 -5.72 0.34 -14.46
C SER A 100 -5.51 1.65 -15.22
N ILE A 101 -6.60 2.36 -15.49
CA ILE A 101 -6.61 3.67 -16.15
C ILE A 101 -6.69 4.75 -15.07
N TRP A 102 -5.77 5.70 -15.12
CA TRP A 102 -5.59 6.77 -14.15
C TRP A 102 -5.80 8.14 -14.77
N ALA A 103 -6.42 9.03 -13.99
CA ALA A 103 -6.51 10.45 -14.29
C ALA A 103 -5.56 11.23 -13.36
N PRO A 104 -4.24 11.26 -13.66
CA PRO A 104 -3.23 11.81 -12.74
C PRO A 104 -3.40 13.31 -12.47
N ASN A 105 -4.04 14.04 -13.39
CA ASN A 105 -4.32 15.48 -13.24
C ASN A 105 -5.66 15.77 -12.55
N SER A 106 -6.33 14.75 -11.99
CA SER A 106 -7.62 14.84 -11.31
C SER A 106 -7.55 14.20 -9.92
N THR A 107 -8.66 13.69 -9.39
CA THR A 107 -8.84 13.22 -8.01
C THR A 107 -8.17 11.88 -7.65
N TYR A 108 -7.02 11.50 -8.22
CA TYR A 108 -6.38 10.19 -8.00
C TYR A 108 -7.35 9.00 -8.16
N THR A 109 -8.31 9.16 -9.07
CA THR A 109 -9.30 8.13 -9.40
C THR A 109 -8.74 7.23 -10.47
N TYR A 110 -8.98 5.93 -10.30
CA TYR A 110 -8.66 4.93 -11.29
C TYR A 110 -9.86 4.05 -11.58
N THR A 111 -9.81 3.37 -12.72
CA THR A 111 -10.68 2.23 -13.01
C THR A 111 -9.82 1.07 -13.46
N TYR A 112 -10.23 -0.15 -13.11
CA TYR A 112 -9.63 -1.34 -13.66
C TYR A 112 -9.89 -1.43 -15.17
N TYR A 113 -8.90 -1.92 -15.90
CA TYR A 113 -8.92 -2.00 -17.37
C TYR A 113 -8.70 -3.41 -17.88
N ARG A 114 -7.62 -4.08 -17.45
CA ARG A 114 -7.35 -5.47 -17.86
C ARG A 114 -6.85 -6.30 -16.69
N HIS A 115 -7.30 -7.55 -16.70
CA HIS A 115 -7.02 -8.52 -15.66
C HIS A 115 -6.19 -9.67 -16.26
N PRO A 116 -5.01 -9.96 -15.71
CA PRO A 116 -4.03 -10.83 -16.35
C PRO A 116 -4.55 -12.25 -16.60
N LEU A 117 -5.30 -12.85 -15.65
CA LEU A 117 -5.77 -14.23 -15.80
C LEU A 117 -6.95 -14.40 -16.76
N GLN A 118 -7.48 -13.31 -17.32
CA GLN A 118 -8.44 -13.39 -18.43
C GLN A 118 -7.77 -13.78 -19.76
N HIS A 119 -6.45 -13.60 -19.88
CA HIS A 119 -5.72 -13.78 -21.13
C HIS A 119 -4.34 -14.44 -20.97
N ILE A 120 -3.85 -14.62 -19.75
CA ILE A 120 -2.63 -15.34 -19.41
C ILE A 120 -3.03 -16.63 -18.69
N PRO A 121 -2.72 -17.82 -19.23
CA PRO A 121 -2.90 -19.07 -18.52
C PRO A 121 -2.15 -19.07 -17.18
N LEU A 122 -2.75 -19.66 -16.15
CA LEU A 122 -2.22 -19.64 -14.79
C LEU A 122 -0.78 -20.18 -14.69
N GLU A 123 -0.47 -21.20 -15.49
CA GLU A 123 0.83 -21.88 -15.55
C GLU A 123 1.93 -20.97 -16.14
N LYS A 124 1.53 -19.94 -16.88
CA LYS A 124 2.42 -18.94 -17.49
C LYS A 124 2.46 -17.63 -16.71
N TYR A 125 1.62 -17.49 -15.68
CA TYR A 125 1.53 -16.27 -14.90
C TYR A 125 2.77 -16.08 -14.01
N ARG A 126 3.32 -14.85 -14.00
CA ARG A 126 4.54 -14.52 -13.26
C ARG A 126 4.19 -13.96 -11.88
N TRP A 127 4.27 -14.83 -10.87
CA TRP A 127 4.02 -14.43 -9.49
C TRP A 127 5.11 -13.49 -8.93
N PRO A 128 4.73 -12.42 -8.22
CA PRO A 128 5.68 -11.63 -7.45
C PRO A 128 6.24 -12.44 -6.28
N ARG A 129 7.34 -11.96 -5.70
CA ARG A 129 8.01 -12.60 -4.57
C ARG A 129 8.22 -11.58 -3.46
N VAL A 130 8.26 -12.07 -2.22
CA VAL A 130 8.63 -11.25 -1.06
C VAL A 130 10.03 -10.67 -1.26
N ASN A 131 10.19 -9.38 -0.99
CA ASN A 131 11.49 -8.71 -1.03
C ASN A 131 12.27 -8.98 0.27
N VAL A 132 12.83 -10.18 0.38
CA VAL A 132 13.56 -10.64 1.59
C VAL A 132 14.75 -9.73 1.92
N GLU A 133 15.36 -9.10 0.92
CA GLU A 133 16.48 -8.16 1.11
C GLU A 133 16.08 -6.92 1.92
N ALA A 134 14.79 -6.55 1.94
CA ALA A 134 14.29 -5.44 2.75
C ALA A 134 14.10 -5.80 4.24
N PHE A 135 14.38 -7.04 4.65
CA PHE A 135 14.15 -7.47 6.03
C PHE A 135 15.01 -6.70 7.04
N ASP A 136 16.27 -6.41 6.70
CA ASP A 136 17.19 -5.68 7.59
C ASP A 136 16.69 -4.24 7.85
N ASP A 137 16.06 -3.61 6.86
CA ASP A 137 15.43 -2.29 7.00
C ASP A 137 14.23 -2.34 7.95
N VAL A 138 13.47 -3.44 7.94
CA VAL A 138 12.36 -3.65 8.90
C VAL A 138 12.91 -3.83 10.32
N VAL A 139 13.97 -4.61 10.50
CA VAL A 139 14.62 -4.77 11.82
C VAL A 139 15.15 -3.44 12.32
N LYS A 140 15.77 -2.63 11.46
CA LYS A 140 16.26 -1.29 11.77
C LYS A 140 15.11 -0.35 12.15
N SER A 141 14.02 -0.36 11.39
CA SER A 141 12.82 0.43 11.68
C SER A 141 12.21 0.03 13.03
N ARG A 142 12.18 -1.27 13.35
CA ARG A 142 11.70 -1.77 14.64
C ARG A 142 12.49 -1.24 15.82
N LYS A 143 13.81 -1.10 15.67
CA LYS A 143 14.68 -0.52 16.70
C LYS A 143 14.49 1.00 16.81
N ASN A 144 14.44 1.69 15.67
CA ASN A 144 14.37 3.16 15.65
C ASN A 144 13.04 3.73 16.15
N TYR A 145 11.96 2.95 16.07
CA TYR A 145 10.60 3.39 16.39
C TYR A 145 9.96 2.51 17.48
N GLU A 146 10.75 2.02 18.44
CA GLU A 146 10.26 1.11 19.47
C GLU A 146 9.17 1.69 20.40
N ASP A 147 9.15 3.02 20.54
CA ASP A 147 8.11 3.73 21.31
C ASP A 147 6.77 3.84 20.57
N TYR A 148 6.74 3.49 19.28
CA TYR A 148 5.54 3.48 18.45
C TYR A 148 4.90 2.10 18.39
N CYS A 149 3.60 2.09 18.07
CA CYS A 149 2.98 0.87 17.59
C CYS A 149 3.38 0.67 16.12
N LEU A 150 4.10 -0.41 15.83
CA LEU A 150 4.51 -0.73 14.47
C LEU A 150 3.47 -1.64 13.82
N ALA A 151 2.90 -1.20 12.70
CA ALA A 151 1.87 -1.93 11.99
C ALA A 151 2.39 -2.46 10.64
N GLY A 152 2.39 -3.77 10.51
CA GLY A 152 2.52 -4.45 9.22
C GLY A 152 1.16 -4.66 8.59
N VAL A 153 1.08 -4.45 7.28
CA VAL A 153 -0.11 -4.77 6.49
C VAL A 153 0.26 -5.91 5.54
N VAL A 154 -0.61 -6.90 5.46
CA VAL A 154 -0.56 -7.93 4.44
C VAL A 154 -1.76 -7.73 3.56
N GLU A 155 -1.54 -7.70 2.26
CA GLU A 155 -2.63 -7.61 1.30
C GLU A 155 -3.46 -8.89 1.32
N HIS A 156 -4.79 -8.75 1.29
CA HIS A 156 -5.68 -9.90 1.41
C HIS A 156 -5.71 -10.68 0.09
N MET A 157 -5.29 -11.95 0.11
CA MET A 157 -5.11 -12.77 -1.10
C MET A 157 -6.39 -12.95 -1.92
N TRP A 158 -7.56 -12.87 -1.28
CA TRP A 158 -8.83 -12.86 -2.01
C TRP A 158 -8.95 -11.60 -2.88
N GLU A 159 -8.72 -10.40 -2.36
CA GLU A 159 -8.84 -9.17 -3.18
C GLU A 159 -7.90 -9.19 -4.38
N ILE A 160 -6.69 -9.74 -4.22
CA ILE A 160 -5.77 -9.96 -5.33
C ILE A 160 -6.32 -10.98 -6.32
N ALA A 161 -6.76 -12.16 -5.88
CA ALA A 161 -7.36 -13.15 -6.78
C ALA A 161 -8.58 -12.59 -7.53
N TRP A 162 -9.37 -11.73 -6.88
CA TRP A 162 -10.50 -11.03 -7.47
C TRP A 162 -10.09 -10.14 -8.64
N GLN A 163 -9.04 -9.36 -8.42
CA GLN A 163 -8.48 -8.46 -9.42
C GLN A 163 -7.73 -9.21 -10.53
N LEU A 164 -7.08 -10.34 -10.23
CA LEU A 164 -6.36 -11.10 -11.24
C LEU A 164 -7.29 -11.71 -12.30
N THR A 165 -8.47 -12.15 -11.87
CA THR A 165 -9.45 -12.89 -12.70
C THR A 165 -10.49 -11.99 -13.39
N GLY A 166 -10.68 -10.76 -12.90
CA GLY A 166 -11.57 -9.78 -13.51
C GLY A 166 -12.97 -9.74 -12.92
N PHE A 167 -13.02 -9.57 -11.60
CA PHE A 167 -14.17 -9.31 -10.74
C PHE A 167 -15.36 -10.25 -10.88
N ASN A 168 -16.06 -10.18 -12.00
CA ASN A 168 -17.23 -10.99 -12.30
C ASN A 168 -16.87 -12.47 -12.52
N GLU A 169 -15.69 -12.76 -13.08
CA GLU A 169 -15.32 -14.14 -13.41
C GLU A 169 -15.14 -15.02 -12.18
N ILE A 170 -14.57 -14.52 -11.10
CA ILE A 170 -14.37 -15.33 -9.89
C ILE A 170 -15.63 -15.56 -9.08
N MET A 171 -16.63 -14.70 -9.23
CA MET A 171 -17.96 -14.97 -8.66
C MET A 171 -18.64 -16.15 -9.35
N ARG A 172 -18.24 -16.49 -10.59
CA ARG A 172 -18.70 -17.70 -11.29
C ARG A 172 -18.00 -18.97 -10.80
N PHE A 173 -16.83 -18.88 -10.18
CA PHE A 173 -16.14 -20.03 -9.56
C PHE A 173 -16.71 -20.41 -8.19
N ASN A 174 -17.45 -19.51 -7.53
CA ASN A 174 -18.01 -19.71 -6.20
C ASN A 174 -19.46 -20.23 -6.19
N VAL A 175 -19.96 -20.74 -7.33
CA VAL A 175 -21.27 -21.41 -7.41
C VAL A 175 -21.06 -22.92 -7.34
N TYR A 176 -21.10 -23.46 -6.13
CA TYR A 176 -21.35 -24.87 -5.85
C TYR A 176 -22.58 -24.97 -4.96
#